data_AF-A0AAV6HZT0-F1
#
_entry.id   AF-A0AAV6HZT0-F1
#
_cell.length_a   1.000
_cell.length_b   1.000
_cell.length_c   1.000
_cell.angle_alpha   90.00
_cell.angle_beta   90.00
_cell.angle_gamma   90.00
#
_symmetry.space_group_name_H-M   'P 1'
#
loop_
_entity.id
_entity.type
_entity.pdbx_description
1 polymer ?
#
loop_
_entity_poly.entity_id
_entity_poly.type
_entity_poly.pdbx_seq_one_letter_code
_entity_poly.pdbx_strand_id
1 'polypeptide(L)'
;MNSMRSIFSLPSVALRSPSFELQQWRGIRVKVRYGNLEHALAFLQRKMQSSGIERMIKREQTHHIKNSEKRVLARKNLERKIKSQELARKLKSILTKKVRIMD
;
A
#
# COMPACT_ATOMS: atom_id res chain seq x y z
N MET A 1 5.45 53.44 -9.09
CA MET A 1 6.76 52.75 -9.06
C MET A 1 6.57 51.39 -8.43
N ASN A 2 6.57 50.35 -9.26
CA ASN A 2 6.49 48.95 -8.83
C ASN A 2 7.80 48.53 -8.15
N SER A 3 7.73 47.81 -7.03
CA SER A 3 8.72 46.77 -6.73
C SER A 3 8.16 45.79 -5.71
N MET A 4 7.45 44.78 -6.23
CA MET A 4 7.27 43.48 -5.58
C MET A 4 8.67 42.94 -5.22
N ARG A 5 9.02 42.91 -3.93
CA ARG A 5 10.26 42.28 -3.45
C ARG A 5 9.92 41.03 -2.63
N SER A 6 9.99 39.92 -3.35
CA SER A 6 10.27 38.53 -2.96
C SER A 6 9.79 38.03 -1.59
N ILE A 7 8.76 37.20 -1.64
CA ILE A 7 8.28 36.30 -0.57
C ILE A 7 9.24 35.09 -0.38
N PHE A 8 10.50 35.19 -0.81
CA PHE A 8 11.45 34.07 -0.90
C PHE A 8 12.78 34.32 -0.16
N SER A 9 12.77 35.06 0.95
CA SER A 9 14.01 35.28 1.73
C SER A 9 13.77 35.35 3.24
N LEU A 10 13.26 34.27 3.84
CA LEU A 10 13.33 34.08 5.30
C LEU A 10 14.00 32.72 5.61
N PRO A 11 15.04 32.71 6.47
CA PRO A 11 15.81 31.52 6.78
C PRO A 11 15.00 30.56 7.66
N SER A 12 15.22 29.27 7.37
CA SER A 12 14.67 28.10 8.03
C SER A 12 15.10 28.00 9.50
N VAL A 13 14.38 28.60 10.45
CA VAL A 13 14.62 28.32 11.89
C VAL A 13 13.38 28.36 12.80
N ALA A 14 12.23 28.91 12.40
CA ALA A 14 11.06 28.98 13.29
C ALA A 14 10.06 27.83 13.00
N LEU A 15 9.78 27.01 14.03
CA LEU A 15 8.82 25.89 14.11
C LEU A 15 9.36 24.46 13.92
N ARG A 16 10.51 24.13 14.53
CA ARG A 16 10.82 22.74 14.91
C ARG A 16 10.01 22.34 16.16
N SER A 17 8.74 22.01 15.98
CA SER A 17 8.04 21.18 16.96
C SER A 17 8.56 19.73 16.81
N PRO A 18 8.82 18.98 17.91
CA PRO A 18 9.25 17.57 17.84
C PRO A 18 8.26 16.70 17.04
N SER A 19 7.00 17.13 16.97
CA SER A 19 5.94 16.49 16.21
C SER A 19 6.14 16.60 14.69
N PHE A 20 6.73 17.68 14.15
CA PHE A 20 6.92 17.82 12.69
C PHE A 20 8.01 16.88 12.15
N GLU A 21 9.08 16.68 12.91
CA GLU A 21 10.15 15.74 12.55
C GLU A 21 9.68 14.28 12.62
N LEU A 22 8.86 13.95 13.61
CA LEU A 22 8.22 12.63 13.71
C LEU A 22 7.14 12.42 12.63
N GLN A 23 6.45 13.47 12.19
CA GLN A 23 5.42 13.40 11.15
C GLN A 23 6.02 13.14 9.76
N GLN A 24 7.26 13.56 9.48
CA GLN A 24 7.99 13.20 8.26
C GLN A 24 8.27 11.69 8.12
N TRP A 25 8.18 10.92 9.21
CA TRP A 25 8.39 9.47 9.18
C TRP A 25 7.12 8.68 8.85
N ARG A 26 6.00 9.36 8.57
CA ARG A 26 4.75 8.73 8.16
C ARG A 26 4.73 8.49 6.64
N GLY A 27 5.30 7.37 6.20
CA GLY A 27 5.23 6.94 4.80
C GLY A 27 6.29 5.89 4.41
N ILE A 28 6.07 5.22 3.27
CA ILE A 28 7.05 4.30 2.69
C ILE A 28 8.06 5.15 1.91
N ARG A 29 9.29 5.24 2.42
CA ARG A 29 10.39 5.97 1.79
C ARG A 29 11.52 5.00 1.44
N VAL A 30 12.19 5.25 0.32
CA VAL A 30 13.34 4.45 -0.12
C VAL A 30 14.42 5.40 -0.61
N LYS A 31 15.67 5.21 -0.13
CA LYS A 31 16.83 5.92 -0.67
C LYS A 31 17.38 5.12 -1.85
N VAL A 32 17.52 5.77 -3.00
CA VAL A 32 18.19 5.19 -4.16
C VAL A 32 19.68 5.06 -3.85
N ARG A 33 20.22 3.84 -3.94
CA ARG A 33 21.65 3.57 -3.75
C ARG A 33 22.26 3.17 -5.09
N TYR A 34 23.51 3.56 -5.31
CA TYR A 34 24.30 3.16 -6.49
C TYR A 34 23.64 3.47 -7.84
N GLY A 35 22.83 4.55 -7.90
CA GLY A 35 22.11 4.93 -9.11
C GLY A 35 21.01 3.95 -9.56
N ASN A 36 20.71 2.90 -8.79
CA ASN A 36 19.74 1.89 -9.21
C ASN A 36 18.30 2.26 -8.79
N LEU A 37 17.64 3.04 -9.63
CA LEU A 37 16.26 3.50 -9.43
C LEU A 37 15.26 2.34 -9.50
N GLU A 38 15.38 1.46 -10.47
CA GLU A 38 14.47 0.31 -10.68
C GLU A 38 14.36 -0.57 -9.44
N HIS A 39 15.51 -0.88 -8.83
CA HIS A 39 15.52 -1.67 -7.60
C HIS A 39 14.85 -0.94 -6.43
N ALA A 40 15.08 0.37 -6.31
CA ALA A 40 14.44 1.19 -5.28
C ALA A 40 12.92 1.26 -5.47
N LEU A 41 12.44 1.40 -6.72
CA LEU A 41 11.02 1.40 -7.06
C LEU A 41 10.37 0.03 -6.82
N ALA A 42 11.02 -1.06 -7.20
CA ALA A 42 10.53 -2.41 -6.93
C ALA A 42 10.41 -2.68 -5.42
N PHE A 43 11.37 -2.19 -4.62
CA PHE A 43 11.32 -2.28 -3.17
C PHE A 43 10.18 -1.44 -2.58
N LEU A 44 10.02 -0.20 -3.06
CA LEU A 44 8.94 0.70 -2.67
C LEU A 44 7.58 0.05 -2.97
N GLN A 45 7.41 -0.46 -4.19
CA GLN A 45 6.20 -1.16 -4.62
C GLN A 45 5.92 -2.33 -3.69
N ARG A 46 6.86 -3.25 -3.49
CA ARG A 46 6.67 -4.42 -2.61
C ARG A 46 6.23 -4.00 -1.20
N LYS A 47 6.87 -2.99 -0.62
CA LYS A 47 6.48 -2.45 0.69
C LYS A 47 5.06 -1.88 0.65
N MET A 48 4.70 -1.14 -0.40
CA MET A 48 3.36 -0.58 -0.64
C MET A 48 2.27 -1.65 -0.78
N GLN A 49 2.54 -2.74 -1.50
CA GLN A 49 1.56 -3.82 -1.66
C GLN A 49 1.37 -4.59 -0.34
N SER A 50 2.47 -4.85 0.37
CA SER A 50 2.46 -5.60 1.64
C SER A 50 1.76 -4.83 2.78
N SER A 51 1.94 -3.51 2.86
CA SER A 51 1.24 -2.66 3.83
C SER A 51 -0.26 -2.55 3.54
N GLY A 52 -0.68 -2.92 2.33
CA GLY A 52 -2.07 -2.85 1.89
C GLY A 52 -2.51 -1.45 1.46
N ILE A 53 -1.62 -0.44 1.48
CA ILE A 53 -1.95 0.92 1.03
C ILE A 53 -2.35 0.94 -0.45
N GLU A 54 -1.71 0.12 -1.31
CA GLU A 54 -2.12 -0.01 -2.71
C GLU A 54 -3.59 -0.45 -2.84
N ARG A 55 -4.03 -1.39 -1.99
CA ARG A 55 -5.42 -1.86 -2.00
C ARG A 55 -6.37 -0.80 -1.47
N MET A 56 -5.95 0.03 -0.52
CA MET A 56 -6.76 1.14 -0.01
C MET A 56 -6.93 2.21 -1.08
N ILE A 57 -5.85 2.61 -1.77
CA ILE A 57 -5.88 3.59 -2.85
C ILE A 57 -6.74 3.08 -4.03
N LYS A 58 -6.51 1.84 -4.50
CA LYS A 58 -7.27 1.28 -5.63
C LYS A 58 -8.76 1.05 -5.33
N ARG A 59 -9.12 0.90 -4.05
CA ARG A 59 -10.51 0.66 -3.61
C ARG A 59 -11.14 1.90 -3.01
N GLU A 60 -10.59 3.08 -3.28
CA GLU A 60 -11.16 4.34 -2.86
C GLU A 60 -12.63 4.44 -3.33
N GLN A 61 -13.51 4.79 -2.41
CA GLN A 61 -14.94 4.93 -2.71
C GLN A 61 -15.16 6.27 -3.38
N THR A 62 -15.47 6.25 -4.69
CA THR A 62 -15.81 7.45 -5.45
C THR A 62 -17.21 7.99 -5.15
N HIS A 63 -18.10 7.12 -4.66
CA HIS A 63 -19.48 7.44 -4.32
C HIS A 63 -19.88 6.79 -2.99
N HIS A 64 -20.96 7.30 -2.41
CA HIS A 64 -21.50 6.77 -1.17
C HIS A 64 -22.18 5.41 -1.38
N ILE A 65 -21.82 4.45 -0.54
CA ILE A 65 -22.47 3.15 -0.44
C ILE A 65 -23.22 3.07 0.89
N LYS A 66 -24.50 2.69 0.84
CA LYS A 66 -25.34 2.54 2.03
C LYS A 66 -24.88 1.37 2.91
N ASN A 67 -25.24 1.39 4.19
CA ASN A 67 -24.82 0.36 5.16
C ASN A 67 -25.32 -1.04 4.82
N SER A 68 -26.52 -1.17 4.26
CA SER A 68 -27.07 -2.44 3.77
C SER A 68 -26.19 -3.05 2.68
N GLU A 69 -25.78 -2.24 1.71
CA GLU A 69 -24.92 -2.66 0.60
C GLU A 69 -23.51 -2.98 1.08
N LYS A 70 -22.94 -2.18 1.99
CA LYS A 70 -21.64 -2.47 2.62
C LYS A 70 -21.62 -3.87 3.26
N ARG A 71 -22.70 -4.27 3.96
CA ARG A 71 -22.84 -5.61 4.55
C ARG A 71 -22.85 -6.71 3.50
N VAL A 72 -23.58 -6.50 2.40
CA VAL A 72 -23.65 -7.47 1.29
C VAL A 72 -22.28 -7.62 0.62
N LEU A 73 -21.58 -6.52 0.37
CA LEU A 73 -20.22 -6.54 -0.22
C LEU A 73 -19.22 -7.26 0.69
N ALA A 74 -19.26 -7.00 2.00
CA ALA A 74 -18.41 -7.67 2.97
C ALA A 74 -18.64 -9.19 2.97
N ARG A 75 -19.92 -9.63 2.96
CA ARG A 75 -20.27 -11.06 2.86
C ARG A 75 -19.76 -11.69 1.58
N LYS A 76 -19.98 -11.06 0.42
CA LYS A 76 -19.48 -11.56 -0.88
C LYS A 76 -17.95 -11.64 -0.92
N ASN A 77 -17.25 -10.70 -0.29
CA ASN A 77 -15.78 -10.73 -0.19
C ASN A 77 -15.29 -11.89 0.67
N LEU A 78 -15.95 -12.14 1.80
CA LEU A 78 -15.63 -13.27 2.67
C LEU A 78 -15.82 -14.60 1.95
N GLU A 79 -16.95 -14.77 1.27
CA GLU A 79 -17.24 -15.99 0.51
C GLU A 79 -16.20 -16.24 -0.59
N ARG A 80 -15.81 -15.21 -1.35
CA ARG A 80 -14.74 -15.31 -2.35
C ARG A 80 -13.41 -15.74 -1.73
N LYS A 81 -13.06 -15.20 -0.57
CA LYS A 81 -11.84 -15.57 0.16
C LYS A 81 -11.87 -17.05 0.57
N ILE A 82 -12.98 -17.52 1.15
CA ILE A 82 -13.13 -18.91 1.59
C ILE A 82 -13.02 -19.86 0.38
N LYS A 83 -13.78 -19.59 -0.69
CA LYS A 83 -13.72 -20.40 -1.93
C LYS A 83 -12.31 -20.50 -2.50
N SER A 84 -11.58 -19.39 -2.56
CA SER A 84 -10.18 -19.37 -3.03
C SER A 84 -9.25 -20.18 -2.12
N GLN A 85 -9.42 -20.08 -0.80
CA GLN A 85 -8.62 -20.85 0.17
C GLN A 85 -8.90 -22.35 0.09
N GLU A 86 -10.15 -22.75 -0.04
CA GLU A 86 -10.53 -24.16 -0.22
C GLU A 86 -9.96 -24.74 -1.51
N LEU A 87 -10.06 -23.99 -2.61
CA LEU A 87 -9.45 -24.38 -3.88
C LEU A 87 -7.93 -24.55 -3.74
N ALA A 88 -7.24 -23.61 -3.11
CA ALA A 88 -5.79 -23.69 -2.89
C ALA A 88 -5.40 -24.92 -2.06
N ARG A 89 -6.19 -25.25 -1.02
CA ARG A 89 -5.99 -26.46 -0.21
C ARG A 89 -6.16 -27.74 -1.03
N LYS A 90 -7.18 -27.81 -1.89
CA LYS A 90 -7.42 -28.94 -2.80
C LYS A 90 -6.29 -29.10 -3.81
N LEU A 91 -5.83 -28.00 -4.42
CA LEU A 91 -4.71 -28.04 -5.36
C LEU A 91 -3.41 -28.47 -4.68
N LYS A 92 -3.15 -27.98 -3.47
CA LYS A 92 -2.00 -28.41 -2.67
C LYS A 92 -2.03 -29.91 -2.39
N SER A 93 -3.18 -30.46 -1.98
CA SER A 93 -3.29 -31.89 -1.69
C SER A 93 -3.09 -32.76 -2.94
N ILE A 94 -3.61 -32.33 -4.10
CA ILE A 94 -3.38 -33.01 -5.38
C ILE A 94 -1.89 -32.98 -5.74
N LEU A 95 -1.25 -31.82 -5.65
CA LEU A 95 0.17 -31.67 -5.97
C LEU A 95 1.05 -32.53 -5.05
N THR A 96 0.80 -32.52 -3.74
CA THR A 96 1.55 -33.34 -2.78
C THR A 96 1.36 -34.84 -3.05
N LYS A 97 0.14 -35.28 -3.38
CA LYS A 97 -0.10 -36.69 -3.78
C LYS A 97 0.66 -37.05 -5.05
N LYS A 98 0.68 -36.14 -6.04
CA LYS A 98 1.37 -36.37 -7.30
C LYS A 98 2.89 -36.51 -7.10
N VAL A 99 3.51 -35.61 -6.34
CA VAL A 99 4.95 -35.67 -6.04
C VAL A 99 5.30 -36.98 -5.33
N ARG A 100 4.53 -37.37 -4.30
CA ARG A 100 4.79 -38.61 -3.54
C ARG A 100 4.68 -39.90 -4.36
N ILE A 101 3.95 -39.90 -5.48
CA ILE A 101 3.80 -41.06 -6.36
C ILE A 101 4.88 -41.08 -7.46
N MET A 102 5.53 -39.94 -7.72
CA MET A 102 6.56 -39.81 -8.75
C MET A 102 7.99 -39.98 -8.19
N ASP A 103 8.17 -39.92 -6.88
CA ASP A 103 9.37 -40.38 -6.15
C ASP A 103 9.28 -41.88 -5.85
#